data_AF-A0A285QIL9-F1
#
_entry.id   AF-A0A285QIL9-F1
#
_cell.length_a   1.000
_cell.length_b   1.000
_cell.length_c   1.000
_cell.angle_alpha   90.00
_cell.angle_beta   90.00
_cell.angle_gamma   90.00
#
_symmetry.space_group_name_H-M   'P 1'
#
loop_
_entity.id
_entity.type
_entity.pdbx_description
1 polymer ?
#
loop_
_entity_poly.entity_id
_entity_poly.type
_entity_poly.pdbx_seq_one_letter_code
_entity_poly.pdbx_strand_id
1 'polypeptide(L)'
;MNTGTATLANALEQRLGDPFDSANPYGFAALLAAAEAGRTPDGEAWHVPAGDPEPVLHALRAVHRRSPASGPAPVPTSAAFAVGACVGALDSALRITLRHLRARRLYGAAAIDLPALRVLLSGAFADLLLCDTLATLAVRGTDALPARPGAAGQALAALGPRALQGALDRLSVVMGSRFYIRVGEHAAFQRLLGETQRALFAAADRTATPEPDHAPAALSDLLSDLLATPAVAALCDPQLLAAAPGCGLTGRARRAPQPAGPVHERLYGDLLDRYESGRSFDLTRRALPDRPLPPPPPMPQENRT
;
A
#
# COMPACT_ATOMS: atom_id res chain seq x y z
N MET A 1 18.94 -3.62 -16.68
CA MET A 1 18.64 -2.83 -15.47
C MET A 1 19.04 -1.39 -15.76
N ASN A 2 18.07 -0.50 -16.03
CA ASN A 2 18.34 0.87 -16.46
C ASN A 2 18.63 1.75 -15.23
N THR A 3 19.86 2.23 -15.08
CA THR A 3 20.37 2.87 -13.85
C THR A 3 19.76 4.26 -13.59
N GLY A 4 19.10 4.87 -14.58
CA GLY A 4 18.47 6.21 -14.45
C GLY A 4 17.08 6.22 -13.80
N THR A 5 16.40 5.06 -13.71
CA THR A 5 14.98 4.96 -13.32
C THR A 5 14.76 4.79 -11.82
N ALA A 6 15.68 4.10 -11.13
CA ALA A 6 15.75 4.09 -9.68
C ALA A 6 15.98 5.51 -9.12
N THR A 7 16.57 6.40 -9.92
CA THR A 7 16.96 7.75 -9.51
C THR A 7 15.78 8.67 -9.21
N LEU A 8 14.68 8.65 -9.99
CA LEU A 8 13.57 9.59 -9.77
C LEU A 8 12.84 9.32 -8.45
N ALA A 9 12.40 8.08 -8.24
CA ALA A 9 11.72 7.70 -7.01
C ALA A 9 12.65 7.84 -5.80
N ASN A 10 13.92 7.42 -5.91
CA ASN A 10 14.88 7.58 -4.81
C ASN A 10 15.17 9.05 -4.50
N ALA A 11 15.35 9.90 -5.52
CA ALA A 11 15.54 11.34 -5.32
C ALA A 11 14.33 11.98 -4.64
N LEU A 12 13.12 11.55 -5.02
CA LEU A 12 11.90 12.05 -4.41
C LEU A 12 11.75 11.56 -2.96
N GLU A 13 12.01 10.29 -2.68
CA GLU A 13 12.01 9.75 -1.31
C GLU A 13 13.05 10.47 -0.42
N GLN A 14 14.26 10.71 -0.93
CA GLN A 14 15.30 11.45 -0.22
C GLN A 14 14.89 12.91 0.05
N ARG A 15 14.27 13.57 -0.94
CA ARG A 15 13.74 14.94 -0.79
C ARG A 15 12.59 14.99 0.22
N LEU A 16 11.69 13.99 0.22
CA LEU A 16 10.57 13.90 1.14
C LEU A 16 11.00 13.51 2.55
N GLY A 17 12.15 12.85 2.72
CA GLY A 17 12.74 12.53 4.02
C GLY A 17 11.89 11.60 4.89
N ASP A 18 12.31 11.42 6.14
CA ASP A 18 11.63 10.58 7.14
C ASP A 18 10.25 11.15 7.51
N PRO A 19 9.14 10.44 7.26
CA PRO A 19 7.80 10.95 7.52
C PRO A 19 7.48 11.07 9.02
N PHE A 20 8.24 10.37 9.88
CA PHE A 20 8.04 10.37 11.33
C PHE A 20 8.91 11.41 12.05
N ASP A 21 9.83 12.07 11.34
CA ASP A 21 10.63 13.16 11.91
C ASP A 21 9.76 14.41 12.06
N SER A 22 9.60 14.89 13.31
CA SER A 22 8.77 16.06 13.61
C SER A 22 9.36 17.37 13.09
N ALA A 23 10.65 17.41 12.74
CA ALA A 23 11.30 18.55 12.11
C ALA A 23 11.20 18.54 10.58
N ASN A 24 10.73 17.45 9.96
CA ASN A 24 10.61 17.34 8.52
C ASN A 24 9.40 18.14 7.99
N PRO A 25 9.59 19.12 7.09
CA PRO A 25 8.48 19.89 6.50
C PRO A 25 7.52 19.03 5.65
N TYR A 26 7.97 17.87 5.16
CA TYR A 26 7.14 16.88 4.47
C TYR A 26 6.71 15.71 5.38
N GLY A 27 7.05 15.80 6.68
CA GLY A 27 6.67 14.82 7.68
C GLY A 27 5.18 14.89 8.03
N PHE A 28 4.66 13.82 8.63
CA PHE A 28 3.24 13.74 8.96
C PHE A 28 2.77 14.87 9.89
N ALA A 29 3.61 15.27 10.86
CA ALA A 29 3.28 16.36 11.78
C ALA A 29 3.07 17.70 11.04
N ALA A 30 3.99 18.06 10.14
CA ALA A 30 3.91 19.28 9.35
C ALA A 30 2.71 19.26 8.39
N LEU A 31 2.48 18.13 7.70
CA LEU A 31 1.36 17.97 6.77
C LEU A 31 -0.01 18.06 7.48
N LEU A 32 -0.12 17.50 8.68
CA LEU A 32 -1.34 17.61 9.49
C LEU A 32 -1.58 19.03 9.98
N ALA A 33 -0.54 19.72 10.48
CA ALA A 33 -0.63 21.09 10.94
C ALA A 33 -1.03 22.06 9.82
N ALA A 34 -0.47 21.88 8.62
CA ALA A 34 -0.84 22.67 7.45
C ALA A 34 -2.32 22.46 7.06
N ALA A 35 -2.77 21.20 7.07
CA ALA A 35 -4.16 20.86 6.77
C ALA A 35 -5.16 21.42 7.79
N GLU A 36 -4.85 21.34 9.07
CA GLU A 36 -5.67 21.92 10.14
C GLU A 36 -5.77 23.45 10.01
N ALA A 37 -4.67 24.10 9.61
CA ALA A 37 -4.63 25.53 9.35
C ALA A 37 -5.26 25.95 8.00
N GLY A 38 -5.69 25.01 7.15
CA GLY A 38 -6.19 25.30 5.81
C GLY A 38 -5.14 25.89 4.86
N ARG A 39 -3.85 25.61 5.10
CA ARG A 39 -2.72 26.14 4.31
C ARG A 39 -2.03 25.05 3.51
N THR A 40 -1.27 25.46 2.50
CA THR A 40 -0.29 24.58 1.85
C THR A 40 0.87 24.28 2.82
N PRO A 41 1.44 23.07 2.81
CA PRO A 41 2.66 22.78 3.59
C PRO A 41 3.80 23.72 3.21
N ASP A 42 4.67 24.03 4.18
CA ASP A 42 5.74 25.03 4.02
C ASP A 42 6.90 24.55 3.11
N GLY A 43 6.93 23.26 2.73
CA GLY A 43 7.94 22.70 1.84
C GLY A 43 7.74 23.05 0.36
N GLU A 44 8.82 23.02 -0.42
CA GLU A 44 8.77 23.20 -1.87
C GLU A 44 7.90 22.10 -2.52
N ALA A 45 6.88 22.51 -3.28
CA ALA A 45 6.00 21.59 -3.98
C ALA A 45 6.80 20.60 -4.83
N TRP A 46 6.48 19.32 -4.72
CA TRP A 46 7.10 18.29 -5.55
C TRP A 46 6.38 18.21 -6.91
N HIS A 47 7.10 17.76 -7.94
CA HIS A 47 6.57 17.54 -9.27
C HIS A 47 7.07 16.21 -9.80
N VAL A 48 6.15 15.37 -10.28
CA VAL A 48 6.50 14.13 -10.97
C VAL A 48 6.50 14.42 -12.47
N PRO A 49 7.66 14.45 -13.14
CA PRO A 49 7.72 14.70 -14.57
C PRO A 49 7.06 13.57 -15.37
N ALA A 50 6.51 13.90 -16.53
CA ALA A 50 6.18 12.90 -17.53
C ALA A 50 7.45 12.16 -17.98
N GLY A 51 7.32 10.89 -18.33
CA GLY A 51 8.45 10.07 -18.72
C GLY A 51 8.05 8.60 -18.80
N ASP A 52 9.05 7.74 -18.65
CA ASP A 52 8.85 6.30 -18.66
C ASP A 52 7.76 5.88 -17.65
N PRO A 53 6.78 5.06 -18.06
CA PRO A 53 5.61 4.77 -17.24
C PRO A 53 5.94 4.18 -15.85
N GLU A 54 6.85 3.21 -15.78
CA GLU A 54 7.19 2.54 -14.52
C GLU A 54 7.94 3.44 -13.53
N PRO A 55 8.96 4.22 -13.93
CA PRO A 55 9.58 5.25 -13.08
C PRO A 55 8.59 6.29 -12.57
N VAL A 56 7.67 6.75 -13.43
CA VAL A 56 6.60 7.67 -13.03
C VAL A 56 5.71 7.03 -11.97
N LEU A 57 5.26 5.79 -12.17
CA LEU A 57 4.47 5.04 -11.18
C LEU A 57 5.19 4.97 -9.82
N HIS A 58 6.49 4.70 -9.81
CA HIS A 58 7.27 4.64 -8.58
C HIS A 58 7.42 6.00 -7.89
N ALA A 59 7.58 7.09 -8.63
CA ALA A 59 7.58 8.43 -8.09
C ALA A 59 6.21 8.80 -7.48
N LEU A 60 5.11 8.41 -8.14
CA LEU A 60 3.76 8.59 -7.59
C LEU A 60 3.57 7.82 -6.27
N ARG A 61 4.17 6.65 -6.11
CA ARG A 61 4.13 5.93 -4.82
C ARG A 61 4.83 6.71 -3.71
N ALA A 62 5.98 7.32 -3.98
CA ALA A 62 6.70 8.15 -3.00
C ALA A 62 5.84 9.33 -2.53
N VAL A 63 5.15 9.98 -3.46
CA VAL A 63 4.15 11.02 -3.16
C VAL A 63 3.02 10.48 -2.27
N HIS A 64 2.43 9.37 -2.66
CA HIS A 64 1.27 8.79 -1.97
C HIS A 64 1.63 8.20 -0.60
N ARG A 65 2.90 7.88 -0.33
CA ARG A 65 3.41 7.56 1.02
C ARG A 65 3.32 8.74 1.99
N ARG A 66 3.19 9.97 1.49
CA ARG A 66 3.14 11.20 2.29
C ARG A 66 1.72 11.78 2.24
N SER A 67 1.46 12.61 1.24
CA SER A 67 0.16 13.20 0.98
C SER A 67 0.14 13.72 -0.46
N PRO A 68 -0.61 13.14 -1.40
CA PRO A 68 -0.71 13.67 -2.76
C PRO A 68 -1.32 15.08 -2.81
N ALA A 69 -2.00 15.54 -1.75
CA ALA A 69 -2.55 16.89 -1.67
C ALA A 69 -1.51 17.97 -1.34
N SER A 70 -0.26 17.59 -1.06
CA SER A 70 0.84 18.52 -0.72
C SER A 70 1.58 19.09 -1.94
N GLY A 71 1.25 18.64 -3.15
CA GLY A 71 1.81 19.14 -4.40
C GLY A 71 0.80 19.02 -5.54
N PRO A 72 1.08 19.58 -6.73
CA PRO A 72 0.24 19.39 -7.89
C PRO A 72 0.22 17.89 -8.24
N ALA A 73 -0.88 17.21 -7.87
CA ALA A 73 -1.05 15.81 -8.22
C ALA A 73 -1.07 15.71 -9.75
N PRO A 74 -0.13 14.98 -10.38
CA PRO A 74 -0.28 14.63 -11.78
C PRO A 74 -1.61 13.88 -11.90
N VAL A 75 -2.51 14.35 -12.76
CA VAL A 75 -3.80 13.69 -12.98
C VAL A 75 -3.49 12.31 -13.54
N PRO A 76 -3.74 11.21 -12.80
CA PRO A 76 -3.39 9.90 -13.30
C PRO A 76 -4.24 9.61 -14.53
N THR A 77 -3.59 9.39 -15.66
CA THR A 77 -4.22 9.16 -16.97
C THR A 77 -4.91 7.81 -17.08
N SER A 78 -4.66 6.87 -16.15
CA SER A 78 -5.28 5.55 -16.12
C SER A 78 -5.44 5.00 -14.69
N ALA A 79 -6.30 3.97 -14.54
CA ALA A 79 -6.43 3.21 -13.29
C ALA A 79 -5.10 2.61 -12.83
N ALA A 80 -4.22 2.23 -13.75
CA ALA A 80 -2.92 1.67 -13.44
C ALA A 80 -2.03 2.66 -12.65
N PHE A 81 -2.02 3.92 -13.06
CA PHE A 81 -1.34 4.96 -12.30
C PHE A 81 -2.07 5.34 -11.02
N ALA A 82 -3.39 5.52 -11.06
CA ALA A 82 -4.14 5.95 -9.88
C ALA A 82 -4.10 4.92 -8.74
N VAL A 83 -4.45 3.67 -9.04
CA VAL A 83 -4.46 2.58 -8.07
C VAL A 83 -3.02 2.19 -7.69
N GLY A 84 -2.14 2.14 -8.68
CA GLY A 84 -0.73 1.81 -8.45
C GLY A 84 0.03 2.85 -7.63
N ALA A 85 -0.39 4.11 -7.64
CA ALA A 85 0.13 5.15 -6.74
C ALA A 85 -0.35 4.94 -5.29
N CYS A 86 -1.63 4.58 -5.11
CA CYS A 86 -2.22 4.28 -3.79
C CYS A 86 -1.56 3.09 -3.06
N VAL A 87 -0.81 2.23 -3.76
CA VAL A 87 0.09 1.24 -3.14
C VAL A 87 1.07 1.91 -2.16
N GLY A 88 1.57 3.11 -2.48
CA GLY A 88 2.43 3.89 -1.58
C GLY A 88 1.70 4.36 -0.31
N ALA A 89 0.43 4.73 -0.41
CA ALA A 89 -0.36 5.11 0.76
C ALA A 89 -0.62 3.90 1.68
N LEU A 90 -0.89 2.71 1.11
CA LEU A 90 -1.04 1.48 1.89
C LEU A 90 0.28 1.05 2.56
N ASP A 91 1.43 1.28 1.91
CA ASP A 91 2.76 1.07 2.50
C ASP A 91 2.92 1.90 3.79
N SER A 92 2.67 3.21 3.73
CA SER A 92 2.70 4.08 4.91
C SER A 92 1.65 3.71 5.97
N ALA A 93 0.45 3.31 5.56
CA ALA A 93 -0.59 2.85 6.49
C ALA A 93 -0.15 1.58 7.26
N LEU A 94 0.48 0.62 6.58
CA LEU A 94 1.07 -0.58 7.18
C LEU A 94 2.18 -0.21 8.16
N ARG A 95 3.07 0.73 7.80
CA ARG A 95 4.16 1.20 8.68
C ARG A 95 3.64 1.85 9.95
N ILE A 96 2.68 2.76 9.83
CA ILE A 96 2.02 3.38 10.99
C ILE A 96 1.37 2.29 11.87
N THR A 97 0.72 1.31 11.26
CA THR A 97 0.09 0.20 11.99
C THR A 97 1.12 -0.66 12.72
N LEU A 98 2.23 -1.03 12.06
CA LEU A 98 3.32 -1.79 12.67
C LEU A 98 3.96 -1.01 13.83
N ARG A 99 4.21 0.29 13.65
CA ARG A 99 4.70 1.16 14.73
C ARG A 99 3.75 1.18 15.93
N HIS A 100 2.45 1.36 15.67
CA HIS A 100 1.43 1.32 16.70
C HIS A 100 1.42 -0.02 17.47
N LEU A 101 1.45 -1.14 16.75
CA LEU A 101 1.39 -2.47 17.37
C LEU A 101 2.66 -2.83 18.14
N ARG A 102 3.84 -2.35 17.71
CA ARG A 102 5.10 -2.53 18.46
C ARG A 102 5.13 -1.72 19.75
N ALA A 103 4.56 -0.51 19.73
CA ALA A 103 4.49 0.35 20.92
C ALA A 103 3.38 -0.05 21.90
N ARG A 104 2.39 -0.84 21.46
CA ARG A 104 1.21 -1.19 22.26
C ARG A 104 1.36 -2.55 22.91
N ARG A 105 1.04 -2.63 24.21
CA ARG A 105 0.89 -3.89 24.94
C ARG A 105 -0.57 -4.24 25.14
N LEU A 106 -0.90 -5.51 24.94
CA LEU A 106 -2.22 -6.08 25.17
C LEU A 106 -2.05 -7.44 25.84
N TYR A 107 -2.80 -7.69 26.91
CA TYR A 107 -2.78 -8.98 27.62
C TYR A 107 -1.36 -9.43 28.03
N GLY A 108 -0.51 -8.49 28.45
CA GLY A 108 0.86 -8.77 28.89
C GLY A 108 1.90 -8.92 27.76
N ALA A 109 1.50 -9.03 26.50
CA ALA A 109 2.39 -9.15 25.34
C ALA A 109 2.37 -7.90 24.44
N ALA A 110 3.31 -7.77 23.51
CA ALA A 110 3.23 -6.75 22.47
C ALA A 110 2.08 -7.10 21.51
N ALA A 111 1.30 -6.10 21.09
CA ALA A 111 0.14 -6.33 20.25
C ALA A 111 0.54 -6.95 18.90
N ILE A 112 1.74 -6.63 18.40
CA ILE A 112 2.29 -7.18 17.16
C ILE A 112 2.46 -8.71 17.19
N ASP A 113 2.56 -9.33 18.36
CA ASP A 113 2.75 -10.77 18.51
C ASP A 113 1.42 -11.56 18.44
N LEU A 114 0.28 -10.86 18.50
CA LEU A 114 -1.04 -11.50 18.51
C LEU A 114 -1.35 -12.15 17.13
N PRO A 115 -1.59 -13.48 17.07
CA PRO A 115 -1.77 -14.20 15.80
C PRO A 115 -2.87 -13.60 14.91
N ALA A 116 -3.99 -13.18 15.50
CA ALA A 116 -5.09 -12.57 14.76
C ALA A 116 -4.70 -11.27 14.05
N LEU A 117 -3.82 -10.46 14.65
CA LEU A 117 -3.35 -9.21 14.03
C LEU A 117 -2.32 -9.48 12.93
N ARG A 118 -1.45 -10.48 13.14
CA ARG A 118 -0.48 -10.93 12.13
C ARG A 118 -1.17 -11.36 10.83
N VAL A 119 -2.29 -12.07 10.94
CA VAL A 119 -3.11 -12.50 9.81
C VAL A 119 -3.67 -11.29 9.03
N LEU A 120 -4.23 -10.30 9.72
CA LEU A 120 -4.76 -9.08 9.09
C LEU A 120 -3.67 -8.25 8.39
N LEU A 121 -2.49 -8.13 9.02
CA LEU A 121 -1.33 -7.47 8.41
C LEU A 121 -0.86 -8.20 7.15
N SER A 122 -0.82 -9.53 7.19
CA SER A 122 -0.44 -10.37 6.05
C SER A 122 -1.43 -10.24 4.90
N GLY A 123 -2.74 -10.19 5.20
CA GLY A 123 -3.78 -9.97 4.20
C GLY A 123 -3.63 -8.61 3.52
N ALA A 124 -3.47 -7.54 4.30
CA ALA A 124 -3.25 -6.19 3.76
C ALA A 124 -1.96 -6.10 2.92
N PHE A 125 -0.89 -6.78 3.33
CA PHE A 125 0.35 -6.85 2.56
C PHE A 125 0.20 -7.67 1.27
N ALA A 126 -0.56 -8.77 1.29
CA ALA A 126 -0.86 -9.53 0.07
C ALA A 126 -1.69 -8.72 -0.94
N ASP A 127 -2.67 -7.93 -0.48
CA ASP A 127 -3.42 -7.00 -1.35
C ASP A 127 -2.51 -5.93 -1.97
N LEU A 128 -1.53 -5.43 -1.20
CA LEU A 128 -0.53 -4.50 -1.69
C LEU A 128 0.27 -5.13 -2.84
N LEU A 129 0.82 -6.35 -2.63
CA LEU A 129 1.59 -7.07 -3.64
C LEU A 129 0.76 -7.39 -4.89
N LEU A 130 -0.51 -7.76 -4.72
CA LEU A 130 -1.44 -8.02 -5.83
C LEU A 130 -1.66 -6.76 -6.66
N CYS A 131 -2.03 -5.64 -6.03
CA CYS A 131 -2.26 -4.39 -6.72
C CYS A 131 -1.00 -3.86 -7.40
N ASP A 132 0.17 -4.02 -6.77
CA ASP A 132 1.45 -3.64 -7.35
C ASP A 132 1.83 -4.48 -8.57
N THR A 133 1.65 -5.80 -8.50
CA THR A 133 1.93 -6.71 -9.63
C THR A 133 1.08 -6.33 -10.84
N LEU A 134 -0.23 -6.16 -10.63
CA LEU A 134 -1.16 -5.78 -11.70
C LEU A 134 -0.85 -4.38 -12.26
N ALA A 135 -0.54 -3.41 -11.39
CA ALA A 135 -0.17 -2.05 -11.81
C ALA A 135 1.13 -2.04 -12.63
N THR A 136 2.13 -2.81 -12.20
CA THR A 136 3.42 -2.94 -12.89
C THR A 136 3.24 -3.54 -14.28
N LEU A 137 2.48 -4.63 -14.41
CA LEU A 137 2.18 -5.23 -15.71
C LEU A 137 1.39 -4.29 -16.63
N ALA A 138 0.38 -3.60 -16.08
CA ALA A 138 -0.45 -2.67 -16.84
C ALA A 138 0.35 -1.45 -17.34
N VAL A 139 1.18 -0.86 -16.48
CA VAL A 139 2.02 0.29 -16.81
C VAL A 139 3.14 -0.08 -17.79
N ARG A 140 3.66 -1.31 -17.73
CA ARG A 140 4.60 -1.85 -18.73
C ARG A 140 3.94 -2.19 -20.06
N GLY A 141 2.60 -2.18 -20.15
CA GLY A 141 1.88 -2.69 -21.32
C GLY A 141 2.15 -4.17 -21.59
N THR A 142 2.44 -4.95 -20.55
CA THR A 142 2.77 -6.37 -20.70
C THR A 142 1.54 -7.15 -21.13
N ASP A 143 1.60 -7.76 -22.31
CA ASP A 143 0.54 -8.64 -22.81
C ASP A 143 0.69 -10.05 -22.22
N ALA A 144 0.37 -10.17 -20.93
CA ALA A 144 0.49 -11.43 -20.20
C ALA A 144 -0.50 -12.50 -20.68
N LEU A 145 -1.60 -12.09 -21.33
CA LEU A 145 -2.64 -12.96 -21.88
C LEU A 145 -2.94 -12.51 -23.32
N PRO A 146 -2.29 -13.09 -24.35
CA PRO A 146 -2.44 -12.64 -25.74
C PRO A 146 -3.88 -12.63 -26.27
N ALA A 147 -4.74 -13.51 -25.75
CA ALA A 147 -6.16 -13.56 -26.10
C ALA A 147 -6.99 -12.41 -25.47
N ARG A 148 -6.43 -11.70 -24.49
CA ARG A 148 -7.06 -10.62 -23.72
C ARG A 148 -6.06 -9.48 -23.46
N PRO A 149 -5.71 -8.70 -24.49
CA PRO A 149 -4.76 -7.60 -24.35
C PRO A 149 -5.22 -6.62 -23.26
N GLY A 150 -4.28 -6.19 -22.42
CA GLY A 150 -4.57 -5.28 -21.30
C GLY A 150 -5.26 -5.92 -20.10
N ALA A 151 -5.32 -7.26 -20.02
CA ALA A 151 -5.93 -8.00 -18.92
C ALA A 151 -5.51 -7.52 -17.52
N ALA A 152 -4.22 -7.21 -17.30
CA ALA A 152 -3.74 -6.72 -16.01
C ALA A 152 -4.34 -5.36 -15.63
N GLY A 153 -4.49 -4.45 -16.60
CA GLY A 153 -5.12 -3.15 -16.39
C GLY A 153 -6.62 -3.28 -16.11
N GLN A 154 -7.30 -4.18 -16.83
CA GLN A 154 -8.73 -4.47 -16.61
C GLN A 154 -8.97 -5.08 -15.23
N ALA A 155 -8.17 -6.08 -14.85
CA ALA A 155 -8.24 -6.69 -13.52
C ALA A 155 -7.96 -5.65 -12.42
N LEU A 156 -6.95 -4.81 -12.58
CA LEU A 156 -6.63 -3.76 -11.62
C LEU A 156 -7.73 -2.71 -11.48
N ALA A 157 -8.34 -2.28 -12.59
CA ALA A 157 -9.45 -1.33 -12.59
C ALA A 157 -10.66 -1.89 -11.83
N ALA A 158 -11.00 -3.16 -12.07
CA ALA A 158 -12.18 -3.80 -11.48
C ALA A 158 -11.99 -4.15 -9.99
N LEU A 159 -10.81 -4.61 -9.59
CA LEU A 159 -10.54 -5.15 -8.25
C LEU A 159 -9.76 -4.18 -7.36
N GLY A 160 -8.79 -3.46 -7.92
CA GLY A 160 -7.77 -2.73 -7.17
C GLY A 160 -8.31 -1.72 -6.16
N PRO A 161 -9.25 -0.82 -6.53
CA PRO A 161 -9.86 0.10 -5.58
C PRO A 161 -10.49 -0.60 -4.37
N ARG A 162 -11.19 -1.71 -4.61
CA ARG A 162 -11.88 -2.46 -3.54
C ARG A 162 -10.89 -3.23 -2.66
N ALA A 163 -9.83 -3.79 -3.25
CA ALA A 163 -8.77 -4.48 -2.52
C ALA A 163 -8.00 -3.52 -1.60
N LEU A 164 -7.53 -2.38 -2.11
CA LEU A 164 -6.80 -1.38 -1.33
C LEU A 164 -7.68 -0.76 -0.23
N GLN A 165 -8.94 -0.44 -0.53
CA GLN A 165 -9.88 0.03 0.47
C GLN A 165 -10.11 -1.01 1.57
N GLY A 166 -10.37 -2.27 1.20
CA GLY A 166 -10.55 -3.35 2.16
C GLY A 166 -9.31 -3.58 3.03
N ALA A 167 -8.11 -3.41 2.48
CA ALA A 167 -6.87 -3.49 3.24
C ALA A 167 -6.76 -2.36 4.26
N LEU A 168 -7.03 -1.12 3.85
CA LEU A 168 -7.05 0.03 4.75
C LEU A 168 -8.11 -0.08 5.85
N ASP A 169 -9.31 -0.57 5.51
CA ASP A 169 -10.38 -0.80 6.47
C ASP A 169 -9.96 -1.84 7.52
N ARG A 170 -9.30 -2.94 7.09
CA ARG A 170 -8.71 -3.92 8.02
C ARG A 170 -7.68 -3.29 8.94
N LEU A 171 -6.78 -2.45 8.41
CA LEU A 171 -5.80 -1.74 9.23
C LEU A 171 -6.47 -0.78 10.22
N SER A 172 -7.55 -0.09 9.83
CA SER A 172 -8.30 0.78 10.74
C SER A 172 -8.86 0.01 11.95
N VAL A 173 -9.34 -1.22 11.73
CA VAL A 173 -9.81 -2.12 12.80
C VAL A 173 -8.64 -2.55 13.71
N VAL A 174 -7.48 -2.87 13.13
CA VAL A 174 -6.25 -3.22 13.89
C VAL A 174 -5.80 -2.06 14.79
N MET A 175 -5.92 -0.82 14.30
CA MET A 175 -5.63 0.39 15.09
C MET A 175 -6.62 0.60 16.25
N GLY A 176 -7.81 0.00 16.18
CA GLY A 176 -8.81 0.01 17.25
C GLY A 176 -9.25 1.43 17.63
N SER A 177 -9.49 1.69 18.92
CA SER A 177 -9.92 3.02 19.39
C SER A 177 -8.90 4.14 19.13
N ARG A 178 -7.61 3.80 18.97
CA ARG A 178 -6.57 4.78 18.63
C ARG A 178 -6.71 5.33 17.22
N PHE A 179 -7.46 4.66 16.36
CA PHE A 179 -7.87 5.20 15.06
C PHE A 179 -8.56 6.56 15.20
N TYR A 180 -9.29 6.85 16.29
CA TYR A 180 -10.04 8.11 16.44
C TYR A 180 -9.22 9.29 16.99
N ILE A 181 -7.95 9.06 17.35
CA ILE A 181 -7.09 10.11 17.90
C ILE A 181 -6.62 11.04 16.76
N ARG A 182 -6.88 12.34 16.90
CA ARG A 182 -6.57 13.39 15.89
C ARG A 182 -5.18 14.01 16.05
N VAL A 183 -4.25 13.34 16.73
CA VAL A 183 -2.88 13.82 16.95
C VAL A 183 -1.86 12.74 16.57
N GLY A 184 -0.72 13.16 16.03
CA GLY A 184 0.43 12.29 15.74
C GLY A 184 0.19 11.28 14.61
N GLU A 185 0.85 10.13 14.69
CA GLU A 185 0.83 9.07 13.66
C GLU A 185 -0.59 8.54 13.35
N HIS A 186 -1.50 8.58 14.32
CA HIS A 186 -2.90 8.15 14.14
C HIS A 186 -3.71 9.09 13.25
N ALA A 187 -3.50 10.40 13.39
CA ALA A 187 -4.11 11.39 12.49
C ALA A 187 -3.54 11.29 11.07
N ALA A 188 -2.26 10.95 10.95
CA ALA A 188 -1.61 10.70 9.66
C ALA A 188 -2.27 9.53 8.93
N PHE A 189 -2.55 8.43 9.65
CA PHE A 189 -3.29 7.29 9.10
C PHE A 189 -4.67 7.70 8.56
N GLN A 190 -5.46 8.45 9.34
CA GLN A 190 -6.78 8.89 8.90
C GLN A 190 -6.72 9.80 7.66
N ARG A 191 -5.72 10.68 7.60
CA ARG A 191 -5.50 11.54 6.44
C ARG A 191 -5.16 10.73 5.20
N LEU A 192 -4.19 9.81 5.32
CA LEU A 192 -3.80 8.89 4.24
C LEU A 192 -5.02 8.08 3.75
N LEU A 193 -5.83 7.58 4.68
CA LEU A 193 -7.06 6.87 4.36
C LEU A 193 -8.02 7.73 3.53
N GLY A 194 -8.33 8.94 4.01
CA GLY A 194 -9.25 9.84 3.30
C GLY A 194 -8.72 10.35 1.95
N GLU A 195 -7.41 10.53 1.81
CA GLU A 195 -6.78 10.87 0.52
C GLU A 195 -6.81 9.70 -0.45
N THR A 196 -6.52 8.49 0.04
CA THR A 196 -6.56 7.27 -0.76
C THR A 196 -7.98 6.98 -1.23
N GLN A 197 -8.97 7.09 -0.36
CA GLN A 197 -10.39 6.91 -0.71
C GLN A 197 -10.82 7.85 -1.84
N ARG A 198 -10.47 9.14 -1.75
CA ARG A 198 -10.75 10.12 -2.80
C ARG A 198 -10.06 9.76 -4.12
N ALA A 199 -8.79 9.37 -4.07
CA ALA A 199 -8.03 8.97 -5.26
C ALA A 199 -8.61 7.72 -5.94
N LEU A 200 -8.99 6.71 -5.14
CA LEU A 200 -9.59 5.46 -5.63
C LEU A 200 -10.98 5.67 -6.19
N PHE A 201 -11.81 6.52 -5.58
CA PHE A 201 -13.12 6.89 -6.10
C PHE A 201 -13.00 7.60 -7.46
N ALA A 202 -12.12 8.60 -7.55
CA ALA A 202 -11.86 9.29 -8.81
C ALA A 202 -11.30 8.36 -9.90
N ALA A 203 -10.56 7.31 -9.52
CA ALA A 203 -10.09 6.30 -10.45
C ALA A 203 -11.24 5.41 -10.96
N ALA A 204 -12.15 5.01 -10.08
CA ALA A 204 -13.32 4.19 -10.43
C ALA A 204 -14.25 4.93 -11.41
N ASP A 205 -14.50 6.22 -11.18
CA ASP A 205 -15.31 7.05 -12.09
C ASP A 205 -14.71 7.11 -13.51
N ARG A 206 -13.38 7.15 -13.63
CA ARG A 206 -12.67 7.14 -14.92
C ARG A 206 -12.73 5.79 -15.64
N THR A 207 -13.00 4.71 -14.92
CA THR A 207 -13.13 3.35 -15.46
C THR A 207 -14.57 2.95 -15.77
N ALA A 208 -15.54 3.77 -15.36
CA ALA A 208 -16.96 3.56 -15.62
C ALA A 208 -17.30 3.88 -17.09
N THR A 209 -16.75 3.12 -18.03
CA THR A 209 -17.39 2.92 -19.33
C THR A 209 -18.66 2.08 -19.13
N PRO A 210 -19.80 2.45 -19.74
CA PRO A 210 -21.02 1.67 -19.68
C PRO A 210 -20.90 0.49 -20.65
N GLU A 211 -20.11 -0.53 -20.29
CA GLU A 211 -20.09 -1.81 -21.01
C GLU A 211 -20.99 -2.81 -20.25
N PRO A 212 -21.98 -3.43 -20.92
CA PRO A 212 -22.87 -4.38 -20.28
C PRO A 212 -22.12 -5.70 -19.97
N ASP A 213 -22.55 -6.38 -18.92
CA ASP A 213 -22.44 -7.84 -18.79
C ASP A 213 -21.08 -8.54 -18.52
N HIS A 214 -20.11 -7.90 -17.86
CA HIS A 214 -19.00 -8.66 -17.26
C HIS A 214 -19.44 -9.27 -15.92
N ALA A 215 -20.04 -10.47 -15.97
CA ALA A 215 -20.40 -11.24 -14.79
C ALA A 215 -19.18 -11.42 -13.85
N PRO A 216 -19.35 -11.39 -12.51
CA PRO A 216 -18.25 -11.57 -11.55
C PRO A 216 -17.42 -12.86 -11.76
N ALA A 217 -18.04 -13.91 -12.33
CA ALA A 217 -17.33 -15.12 -12.75
C ALA A 217 -16.23 -14.84 -13.80
N ALA A 218 -16.50 -13.95 -14.76
CA ALA A 218 -15.51 -13.57 -15.78
C ALA A 218 -14.28 -12.88 -15.20
N LEU A 219 -14.43 -12.09 -14.11
CA LEU A 219 -13.31 -11.45 -13.43
C LEU A 219 -12.51 -12.44 -12.59
N SER A 220 -13.18 -13.39 -11.93
CA SER A 220 -12.52 -14.47 -11.18
C SER A 220 -11.67 -15.34 -12.11
N ASP A 221 -12.23 -15.74 -13.26
CA ASP A 221 -11.53 -16.55 -14.27
C ASP A 221 -10.37 -15.76 -14.88
N LEU A 222 -10.59 -14.49 -15.24
CA LEU A 222 -9.53 -13.60 -15.73
C LEU A 222 -8.37 -13.50 -14.74
N LEU A 223 -8.67 -13.30 -13.45
CA LEU A 223 -7.63 -13.19 -12.43
C LEU A 223 -6.90 -14.52 -12.25
N SER A 224 -7.61 -15.64 -12.24
CA SER A 224 -7.00 -16.98 -12.16
C SER A 224 -6.05 -17.24 -13.34
N ASP A 225 -6.51 -16.99 -14.57
CA ASP A 225 -5.71 -17.11 -15.79
C ASP A 225 -4.47 -16.23 -15.72
N LEU A 226 -4.64 -14.97 -15.28
CA LEU A 226 -3.56 -14.00 -15.19
C LEU A 226 -2.52 -14.42 -14.14
N LEU A 227 -2.94 -14.89 -12.96
CA LEU A 227 -2.03 -15.34 -11.90
C LEU A 227 -1.22 -16.58 -12.29
N ALA A 228 -1.71 -17.38 -13.24
CA ALA A 228 -0.98 -18.52 -13.79
C ALA A 228 0.08 -18.13 -14.84
N THR A 229 0.14 -16.86 -15.26
CA THR A 229 1.07 -16.43 -16.32
C THR A 229 2.52 -16.34 -15.82
N PRO A 230 3.52 -16.61 -16.69
CA PRO A 230 4.92 -16.43 -16.36
C PRO A 230 5.27 -14.96 -16.08
N ALA A 231 4.53 -14.01 -16.67
CA ALA A 231 4.72 -12.58 -16.42
C ALA A 231 4.44 -12.20 -14.96
N VAL A 232 3.40 -12.79 -14.36
CA VAL A 232 3.10 -12.63 -12.93
C VAL A 232 4.17 -13.34 -12.08
N ALA A 233 4.48 -14.59 -12.39
CA ALA A 233 5.46 -15.38 -11.63
C ALA A 233 6.87 -14.75 -11.63
N ALA A 234 7.23 -14.02 -12.69
CA ALA A 234 8.48 -13.28 -12.77
C ALA A 234 8.54 -12.04 -11.84
N LEU A 235 7.38 -11.53 -11.40
CA LEU A 235 7.28 -10.36 -10.52
C LEU A 235 7.07 -10.74 -9.06
N CYS A 236 6.16 -11.68 -8.80
CA CYS A 236 5.82 -12.12 -7.46
C CYS A 236 5.36 -13.58 -7.48
N ASP A 237 5.66 -14.31 -6.42
CA ASP A 237 5.17 -15.68 -6.24
C ASP A 237 3.63 -15.70 -6.31
N PRO A 238 3.03 -16.43 -7.27
CA PRO A 238 1.58 -16.50 -7.43
C PRO A 238 0.84 -17.00 -6.19
N GLN A 239 1.47 -17.81 -5.34
CA GLN A 239 0.86 -18.27 -4.09
C GLN A 239 0.62 -17.14 -3.10
N LEU A 240 1.53 -16.16 -3.04
CA LEU A 240 1.37 -14.98 -2.20
C LEU A 240 0.23 -14.09 -2.70
N LEU A 241 0.12 -13.96 -4.02
CA LEU A 241 -0.94 -13.17 -4.67
C LEU A 241 -2.32 -13.83 -4.54
N ALA A 242 -2.40 -15.14 -4.71
CA ALA A 242 -3.64 -15.90 -4.56
C ALA A 242 -4.19 -15.85 -3.12
N ALA A 243 -3.32 -15.64 -2.12
CA ALA A 243 -3.72 -15.46 -0.73
C ALA A 243 -4.23 -14.05 -0.39
N ALA A 244 -4.15 -13.10 -1.33
CA ALA A 244 -4.66 -11.75 -1.13
C ALA A 244 -6.19 -11.77 -0.92
N PRO A 245 -6.71 -11.18 0.16
CA PRO A 245 -8.15 -11.08 0.39
C PRO A 245 -8.91 -10.44 -0.80
N GLY A 246 -8.27 -9.52 -1.51
CA GLY A 246 -8.79 -8.90 -2.73
C GLY A 246 -9.24 -9.90 -3.78
N CYS A 247 -8.54 -11.03 -3.94
CA CYS A 247 -8.94 -12.11 -4.86
C CYS A 247 -10.34 -12.65 -4.53
N GLY A 248 -10.76 -12.63 -3.26
CA GLY A 248 -12.10 -13.06 -2.85
C GLY A 248 -13.23 -12.07 -3.20
N LEU A 249 -12.91 -10.84 -3.62
CA LEU A 249 -13.89 -9.81 -3.99
C LEU A 249 -14.50 -10.03 -5.39
N THR A 250 -13.89 -10.90 -6.19
CA THR A 250 -14.37 -11.31 -7.52
C THR A 250 -15.45 -12.39 -7.43
N GLY A 251 -15.51 -13.13 -6.31
CA GLY A 251 -16.48 -14.20 -6.07
C GLY A 251 -17.76 -13.75 -5.38
N ARG A 252 -18.75 -14.66 -5.30
CA ARG A 252 -20.02 -14.47 -4.57
C ARG A 252 -19.89 -14.55 -3.04
N ALA A 253 -18.69 -14.78 -2.52
CA ALA A 253 -18.46 -14.96 -1.08
C ALA A 253 -18.66 -13.63 -0.32
N ARG A 254 -19.40 -13.67 0.80
CA ARG A 254 -19.60 -12.48 1.67
C ARG A 254 -18.35 -12.03 2.40
N ARG A 255 -17.32 -12.87 2.52
CA ARG A 255 -16.04 -12.56 3.17
C ARG A 255 -14.89 -13.06 2.33
N ALA A 256 -13.92 -12.17 2.11
CA ALA A 256 -12.63 -12.52 1.58
C ALA A 256 -11.83 -13.35 2.59
N PRO A 257 -11.32 -14.53 2.23
CA PRO A 257 -10.48 -15.32 3.12
C PRO A 257 -9.18 -14.56 3.42
N GLN A 258 -8.68 -14.70 4.65
CA GLN A 258 -7.36 -14.20 5.01
C GLN A 258 -6.29 -15.27 4.70
N PRO A 259 -5.01 -14.86 4.50
CA PRO A 259 -3.91 -15.82 4.38
C PRO A 259 -3.84 -16.77 5.57
N ALA A 260 -3.51 -18.03 5.31
CA ALA A 260 -3.36 -19.06 6.34
C ALA A 260 -2.14 -19.95 6.08
N GLY A 261 -1.75 -20.72 7.10
CA GLY A 261 -0.67 -21.71 7.00
C GLY A 261 0.68 -21.11 6.55
N PRO A 262 1.48 -21.85 5.76
CA PRO A 262 2.82 -21.40 5.38
C PRO A 262 2.86 -20.10 4.58
N VAL A 263 1.82 -19.81 3.79
CA VAL A 263 1.75 -18.57 3.01
C VAL A 263 1.60 -17.35 3.91
N HIS A 264 0.80 -17.46 4.99
CA HIS A 264 0.70 -16.42 6.00
C HIS A 264 2.06 -16.14 6.65
N GLU A 265 2.79 -17.18 7.05
CA GLU A 265 4.09 -17.04 7.71
C GLU A 265 5.11 -16.35 6.79
N ARG A 266 5.15 -16.71 5.51
CA ARG A 266 6.00 -16.08 4.49
C ARG A 266 5.65 -14.61 4.28
N LEU A 267 4.37 -14.28 4.14
CA LEU A 267 3.90 -12.89 4.00
C LEU A 267 4.27 -12.05 5.23
N TYR A 268 4.02 -12.57 6.43
CA TYR A 268 4.31 -11.85 7.66
C TYR A 268 5.82 -11.66 7.87
N GLY A 269 6.62 -12.70 7.59
CA GLY A 269 8.08 -12.63 7.66
C GLY A 269 8.66 -11.60 6.69
N ASP A 270 8.21 -11.59 5.44
CA ASP A 270 8.65 -10.61 4.44
C ASP A 270 8.21 -9.18 4.80
N LEU A 271 7.00 -9.01 5.33
CA LEU A 271 6.53 -7.70 5.82
C LEU A 271 7.43 -7.16 6.94
N LEU A 272 7.77 -7.99 7.93
CA LEU A 272 8.64 -7.60 9.04
C LEU A 272 10.07 -7.32 8.57
N ASP A 273 10.65 -8.18 7.73
CA ASP A 273 11.99 -7.97 7.16
C ASP A 273 12.08 -6.62 6.45
N ARG A 274 11.10 -6.29 5.60
CA ARG A 274 11.05 -5.00 4.90
C ARG A 274 10.86 -3.83 5.85
N TYR A 275 10.07 -4.01 6.91
CA TYR A 275 9.85 -2.96 7.89
C TYR A 275 11.14 -2.66 8.67
N GLU A 276 11.83 -3.69 9.14
CA GLU A 276 13.04 -3.58 9.95
C GLU A 276 14.26 -3.13 9.13
N SER A 277 14.34 -3.55 7.86
CA SER A 277 15.38 -3.11 6.91
C SER A 277 15.08 -1.76 6.26
N GLY A 278 13.98 -1.09 6.61
CA GLY A 278 13.62 0.21 6.05
C GLY A 278 13.33 0.16 4.54
N ARG A 279 12.80 -0.95 4.02
CA ARG A 279 12.51 -1.15 2.60
C ARG A 279 11.03 -1.04 2.29
N SER A 280 10.68 -0.48 1.14
CA SER A 280 9.29 -0.37 0.69
C SER A 280 8.59 -1.72 0.59
N PHE A 281 7.29 -1.72 0.83
CA PHE A 281 6.45 -2.92 0.77
C PHE A 281 6.03 -3.28 -0.66
N ASP A 282 6.19 -2.34 -1.59
CA ASP A 282 6.01 -2.58 -3.02
C ASP A 282 7.12 -3.51 -3.59
N LEU A 283 6.92 -4.10 -4.77
CA LEU A 283 7.77 -5.10 -5.43
C LEU A 283 9.22 -4.64 -5.57
N THR A 284 9.48 -3.33 -5.58
CA THR A 284 10.83 -2.79 -5.74
C THR A 284 11.71 -2.88 -4.50
N ARG A 285 11.12 -3.06 -3.30
CA ARG A 285 11.86 -3.17 -2.01
C ARG A 285 12.90 -2.04 -1.82
N ARG A 286 12.60 -0.82 -2.30
CA ARG A 286 13.52 0.31 -2.25
C ARG A 286 13.78 0.74 -0.81
N ALA A 287 15.01 1.16 -0.50
CA ALA A 287 15.30 1.78 0.77
C ALA A 287 14.50 3.08 0.93
N LEU A 288 13.86 3.24 2.08
CA LEU A 288 13.10 4.41 2.48
C LEU A 288 13.87 5.18 3.57
N PRO A 289 13.69 6.51 3.66
CA PRO A 289 14.34 7.33 4.69
C PRO A 289 13.73 7.16 6.10
N ASP A 290 12.67 6.36 6.24
CA ASP A 290 11.92 6.17 7.47
C ASP A 290 12.80 5.62 8.60
N ARG A 291 12.81 6.25 9.77
CA ARG A 291 13.46 5.68 10.95
C ARG A 291 12.56 4.63 11.60
N PRO A 292 12.96 3.34 11.65
CA PRO A 292 12.20 2.35 12.42
C PRO A 292 12.19 2.72 13.89
N LEU A 293 11.13 2.33 14.61
CA LEU A 293 11.12 2.48 16.07
C LEU A 293 12.29 1.71 16.67
N PRO A 294 12.99 2.26 17.69
CA PRO A 294 13.96 1.49 18.44
C PRO A 294 13.29 0.22 19.02
N PRO A 295 14.05 -0.86 19.24
CA PRO A 295 13.50 -2.08 19.84
C PRO A 295 12.84 -1.73 21.18
N PRO A 296 11.73 -2.42 21.54
CA PRO A 296 11.07 -2.17 22.81
C PRO A 296 12.09 -2.35 23.95
N PRO A 297 12.03 -1.52 25.01
CA PRO A 297 12.93 -1.66 26.14
C PRO A 297 12.80 -3.07 26.74
N PRO A 298 13.90 -3.67 27.23
CA PRO A 298 13.85 -4.99 27.86
C PRO A 298 12.85 -4.96 29.02
N MET A 299 12.11 -6.06 29.18
CA MET A 299 11.13 -6.22 30.25
C MET A 299 11.81 -5.90 31.60
N PRO A 300 11.15 -5.14 32.50
CA PRO A 300 11.58 -5.12 33.90
C PRO A 300 11.62 -6.57 34.37
N GLN A 301 12.78 -7.02 34.87
CA GLN A 301 12.82 -8.30 35.55
C GLN A 301 11.94 -8.15 36.79
N GLU A 302 10.76 -8.78 36.78
CA GLU A 302 9.98 -8.96 37.99
C GLU A 302 10.89 -9.73 38.96
N ASN A 303 11.43 -9.00 39.94
CA ASN A 303 12.09 -9.60 41.09
C ASN A 303 11.07 -10.54 41.74
N ARG A 304 11.18 -11.84 41.44
CA ARG A 304 10.57 -12.89 42.24
C ARG A 304 11.24 -12.83 43.60
N THR A 305 10.53 -12.22 44.54
CA THR A 305 10.77 -12.35 45.98
C THR A 305 9.70 -13.26 46.54
#